data_AF-A8TS60-F1
#
_entry.id   AF-A8TS60-F1
#
_cell.length_a   1.000
_cell.length_b   1.000
_cell.length_c   1.000
_cell.angle_alpha   90.00
_cell.angle_beta   90.00
_cell.angle_gamma   90.00
#
_symmetry.space_group_name_H-M   'P 1'
#
loop_
_entity.id
_entity.type
_entity.pdbx_description
1 polymer ?
#
loop_
_entity_poly.entity_id
_entity_poly.type
_entity_poly.pdbx_seq_one_letter_code
_entity_poly.pdbx_strand_id
1 'polypeptide(L)'
;MLDWESLFKRYVWNDRTTPYFIAAGKLTRRQADSEIFAYCLFVGVLFSVVALSAMSEQSPHGRSPLVMLYGFTVVFASLLLNYTKMVPAAVYLGATPLAGLIYLMIYGIGSAREAVDTAVVTVVLLLLLWYSLRLVKIARQYPLLVEGNEESPRRRLFK
;
A
#
# COMPACT_ATOMS: atom_id res chain seq x y z
N MET A 1 -5.17 32.14 -11.33
CA MET A 1 -4.52 31.42 -10.22
C MET A 1 -5.07 30.01 -10.20
N LEU A 2 -4.22 28.99 -10.03
CA LEU A 2 -4.65 27.60 -9.96
C LEU A 2 -5.41 27.40 -8.65
N ASP A 3 -6.69 27.01 -8.72
CA ASP A 3 -7.55 26.88 -7.55
C ASP A 3 -7.27 25.55 -6.82
N TRP A 4 -6.19 25.54 -6.05
CA TRP A 4 -5.62 24.36 -5.37
C TRP A 4 -6.62 23.66 -4.45
N GLU A 5 -7.50 24.40 -3.80
CA GLU A 5 -8.51 23.83 -2.91
C GLU A 5 -9.54 23.00 -3.69
N SER A 6 -9.98 23.53 -4.84
CA SER A 6 -10.90 22.82 -5.73
C SER A 6 -10.29 21.54 -6.29
N LEU A 7 -9.00 21.57 -6.65
CA LEU A 7 -8.26 20.42 -7.16
C LEU A 7 -8.06 19.37 -6.07
N PHE A 8 -7.67 19.78 -4.86
CA PHE A 8 -7.48 18.87 -3.73
C PHE A 8 -8.78 18.18 -3.33
N LYS A 9 -9.89 18.92 -3.19
CA LYS A 9 -11.22 18.33 -2.93
C LYS A 9 -11.64 17.38 -4.05
N ARG A 10 -11.37 17.73 -5.31
CA ARG A 10 -11.75 16.90 -6.46
C ARG A 10 -10.92 15.63 -6.60
N TYR A 11 -9.68 15.60 -6.13
CA TYR A 11 -8.80 14.42 -6.20
C TYR A 11 -8.92 13.53 -4.96
N VAL A 12 -8.89 14.10 -3.76
CA VAL A 12 -8.93 13.35 -2.50
C VAL A 12 -10.32 12.80 -2.25
N TRP A 13 -11.36 13.56 -2.60
CA TRP A 13 -12.76 13.22 -2.36
C TRP A 13 -13.48 12.60 -3.56
N ASN A 14 -12.73 12.05 -4.52
CA ASN A 14 -13.33 11.36 -5.65
C ASN A 14 -13.71 9.94 -5.27
N ASP A 15 -14.95 9.75 -4.86
CA ASP A 15 -15.47 8.43 -4.47
C ASP A 15 -15.19 7.34 -5.52
N ARG A 16 -15.03 7.67 -6.80
CA ARG A 16 -14.71 6.68 -7.85
C ARG A 16 -13.27 6.18 -7.83
N THR A 17 -12.30 7.01 -7.47
CA THR A 17 -10.86 6.69 -7.56
C THR A 17 -10.15 6.64 -6.22
N THR A 18 -10.70 7.25 -5.17
CA THR A 18 -10.13 7.34 -3.82
C THR A 18 -11.15 6.95 -2.74
N PRO A 19 -11.77 5.76 -2.78
CA PRO A 19 -12.82 5.34 -1.86
C PRO A 19 -12.30 4.94 -0.46
N TYR A 20 -11.28 5.63 0.07
CA TYR A 20 -10.59 5.27 1.32
C TYR A 20 -11.48 5.36 2.58
N PHE A 21 -12.62 6.04 2.51
CA PHE A 21 -13.55 6.16 3.64
C PHE A 21 -14.81 5.28 3.50
N ILE A 22 -14.96 4.57 2.38
CA ILE A 22 -16.08 3.67 2.14
C ILE A 22 -15.78 2.31 2.79
N ALA A 23 -16.76 1.73 3.47
CA ALA A 23 -16.63 0.39 4.05
C ALA A 23 -16.39 -0.66 2.95
N ALA A 24 -15.47 -1.60 3.18
CA ALA A 24 -15.06 -2.60 2.19
C ALA A 24 -16.23 -3.34 1.52
N GLY A 25 -17.28 -3.66 2.28
CA GLY A 25 -18.46 -4.37 1.77
C GLY A 25 -19.44 -3.53 0.95
N LYS A 26 -19.21 -2.22 0.81
CA LYS A 26 -20.02 -1.29 -0.01
C LYS A 26 -19.26 -0.77 -1.23
N LEU A 27 -18.06 -1.28 -1.49
CA LEU A 27 -17.25 -0.86 -2.62
C LEU A 27 -17.83 -1.42 -3.93
N THR A 28 -17.78 -0.61 -4.99
CA THR A 28 -17.94 -1.13 -6.35
C THR A 28 -16.68 -1.85 -6.79
N ARG A 29 -16.78 -2.75 -7.77
CA ARG A 29 -15.61 -3.48 -8.30
C ARG A 29 -14.48 -2.56 -8.76
N ARG A 30 -14.83 -1.48 -9.47
CA ARG A 30 -13.87 -0.47 -9.98
C ARG A 30 -13.18 0.32 -8.87
N GLN A 31 -13.91 0.65 -7.82
CA GLN A 31 -13.36 1.29 -6.61
C GLN A 31 -12.35 0.36 -5.93
N ALA A 32 -12.72 -0.91 -5.73
CA ALA A 32 -11.82 -1.92 -5.18
C ALA A 32 -10.55 -2.10 -6.03
N ASP A 33 -10.67 -2.11 -7.36
CA ASP A 33 -9.52 -2.18 -8.26
C ASP A 33 -8.56 -1.00 -8.09
N SER A 34 -9.10 0.23 -8.02
CA SER A 34 -8.29 1.43 -7.83
C SER A 34 -7.57 1.44 -6.48
N GLU A 35 -8.24 0.98 -5.42
CA GLU A 35 -7.67 0.92 -4.07
C GLU A 35 -6.55 -0.14 -3.98
N ILE A 36 -6.80 -1.33 -4.54
CA ILE A 36 -5.80 -2.40 -4.61
C ILE A 36 -4.60 -1.95 -5.45
N PHE A 37 -4.84 -1.31 -6.60
CA PHE A 37 -3.77 -0.80 -7.45
C PHE A 37 -2.91 0.24 -6.72
N ALA A 38 -3.53 1.22 -6.06
CA ALA A 38 -2.82 2.25 -5.32
C ALA A 38 -1.94 1.66 -4.20
N TYR A 39 -2.47 0.69 -3.45
CA TYR A 39 -1.71 0.00 -2.41
C TYR A 39 -0.56 -0.82 -2.99
N CYS A 40 -0.81 -1.62 -4.03
CA CYS A 40 0.22 -2.44 -4.67
C CYS A 40 1.34 -1.60 -5.29
N LEU A 41 1.00 -0.44 -5.86
CA LEU A 41 1.97 0.50 -6.39
C LEU A 41 2.80 1.11 -5.27
N PHE A 42 2.17 1.56 -4.18
CA PHE A 42 2.87 2.12 -3.03
C PHE A 42 3.84 1.12 -2.42
N VAL A 43 3.35 -0.07 -2.04
CA VAL A 43 4.19 -1.12 -1.42
C VAL A 43 5.24 -1.64 -2.39
N GLY A 44 4.88 -1.82 -3.67
CA GLY A 44 5.81 -2.26 -4.70
C GLY A 44 6.98 -1.31 -4.86
N VAL A 45 6.73 0.00 -4.98
CA VAL A 45 7.79 1.01 -5.07
C VAL A 45 8.65 1.02 -3.81
N LEU A 46 8.02 1.02 -2.63
CA LEU A 46 8.73 1.07 -1.35
C LEU A 46 9.67 -0.13 -1.18
N PHE A 47 9.20 -1.36 -1.46
CA PHE A 47 10.02 -2.56 -1.37
C PHE A 47 11.02 -2.73 -2.51
N SER A 48 10.79 -2.10 -3.67
CA SER A 48 11.79 -2.02 -4.73
C SER A 48 13.00 -1.20 -4.28
N VAL A 49 12.76 -0.05 -3.63
CA VAL A 49 13.83 0.76 -3.03
C VAL A 49 14.56 -0.02 -1.94
N VAL A 50 13.82 -0.74 -1.07
CA VAL A 50 14.43 -1.58 -0.03
C VAL A 50 15.31 -2.67 -0.64
N ALA A 51 14.84 -3.39 -1.66
CA ALA A 51 15.59 -4.45 -2.32
C ALA A 51 16.88 -3.91 -2.97
N LEU A 52 16.81 -2.77 -3.67
CA LEU A 52 17.97 -2.11 -4.25
C LEU A 52 18.95 -1.62 -3.17
N SER A 53 18.45 -1.08 -2.06
CA SER A 53 19.29 -0.66 -0.94
C SER A 53 20.02 -1.83 -0.28
N ALA A 54 19.38 -2.99 -0.17
CA ALA A 54 19.96 -4.20 0.39
C ALA A 54 21.02 -4.84 -0.53
N MET A 55 20.97 -4.54 -1.84
CA MET A 55 22.04 -4.90 -2.78
C MET A 55 23.28 -4.02 -2.64
N SER A 56 23.10 -2.77 -2.23
CA SER A 56 24.19 -1.80 -2.11
C SER A 56 25.02 -2.05 -0.84
N GLU A 57 26.34 -2.08 -1.01
CA GLU A 57 27.32 -2.15 0.09
C GLU A 57 27.38 -0.85 0.90
N GLN A 58 26.83 0.24 0.37
CA GLN A 58 26.82 1.56 1.03
C GLN A 58 25.69 1.71 2.04
N SER A 59 24.85 0.69 2.23
CA SER A 59 23.76 0.76 3.20
C SER A 59 24.31 0.67 4.64
N PRO A 60 23.67 1.34 5.63
CA PRO A 60 24.13 1.32 7.03
C PRO A 60 24.20 -0.06 7.68
N HIS A 61 23.57 -1.06 7.06
CA HIS A 61 23.50 -2.44 7.55
C HIS A 61 24.28 -3.41 6.65
N GLY A 62 24.98 -2.88 5.65
CA GLY A 62 25.70 -3.66 4.66
C GLY A 62 24.78 -4.47 3.74
N ARG A 63 25.42 -5.19 2.81
CA ARG A 63 24.70 -6.03 1.85
C ARG A 63 24.04 -7.23 2.54
N SER A 64 22.74 -7.41 2.34
CA SER A 64 21.98 -8.54 2.89
C SER A 64 21.17 -9.26 1.81
N PRO A 65 21.64 -10.43 1.34
CA PRO A 65 20.94 -11.20 0.30
C PRO A 65 19.52 -11.63 0.70
N LEU A 66 19.29 -11.92 1.98
CA LEU A 66 17.98 -12.35 2.49
C LEU A 66 16.95 -11.22 2.40
N VAL A 67 17.33 -10.00 2.77
CA VAL A 67 16.44 -8.82 2.71
C VAL A 67 16.12 -8.47 1.26
N MET A 68 17.11 -8.57 0.36
CA MET A 68 16.91 -8.41 -1.08
C MET A 68 15.90 -9.41 -1.63
N LEU A 69 16.08 -10.71 -1.36
CA LEU A 69 15.17 -11.76 -1.81
C LEU A 69 13.75 -11.54 -1.28
N TYR A 70 13.62 -11.19 0.00
CA TYR A 70 12.33 -10.88 0.60
C TYR A 70 11.67 -9.65 -0.04
N GLY A 71 12.43 -8.58 -0.31
CA GLY A 71 11.91 -7.41 -0.98
C GLY A 71 11.40 -7.74 -2.39
N PHE A 72 12.13 -8.59 -3.12
CA PHE A 72 11.72 -9.04 -4.45
C PHE A 72 10.43 -9.87 -4.41
N THR A 73 10.27 -10.79 -3.44
CA THR A 73 9.04 -11.57 -3.29
C THR A 73 7.84 -10.70 -2.93
N VAL A 74 8.03 -9.63 -2.14
CA VAL A 74 6.98 -8.65 -1.82
C VAL A 74 6.55 -7.88 -3.08
N VAL A 75 7.51 -7.44 -3.91
CA VAL A 75 7.19 -6.78 -5.19
C VAL A 75 6.45 -7.72 -6.12
N PHE A 76 6.87 -8.98 -6.23
CA PHE A 76 6.17 -9.97 -7.03
C PHE A 76 4.75 -10.23 -6.50
N ALA A 77 4.58 -10.33 -5.18
CA ALA A 77 3.27 -10.50 -4.56
C ALA A 77 2.35 -9.29 -4.78
N SER A 78 2.89 -8.06 -4.84
CA SER A 78 2.09 -6.86 -5.13
C SER A 78 1.56 -6.85 -6.56
N LEU A 79 2.39 -7.24 -7.53
CA LEU A 79 1.97 -7.44 -8.92
C LEU A 79 0.91 -8.54 -9.00
N LEU A 80 1.18 -9.69 -8.38
CA LEU A 80 0.31 -10.83 -8.43
C LEU A 80 -1.06 -10.54 -7.77
N LEU A 81 -1.08 -9.83 -6.64
CA LEU A 81 -2.32 -9.32 -6.07
C LEU A 81 -3.02 -8.36 -7.02
N ASN A 82 -2.30 -7.45 -7.67
CA ASN A 82 -2.90 -6.47 -8.56
C ASN A 82 -3.60 -7.13 -9.76
N TYR A 83 -3.01 -8.19 -10.34
CA TYR A 83 -3.59 -8.89 -11.49
C TYR A 83 -4.66 -9.92 -11.10
N THR A 84 -4.40 -10.73 -10.07
CA THR A 84 -5.27 -11.89 -9.75
C THR A 84 -6.29 -11.61 -8.65
N LYS A 85 -6.08 -10.54 -7.86
CA LYS A 85 -6.88 -10.20 -6.67
C LYS A 85 -6.98 -11.36 -5.66
N MET A 86 -6.02 -12.27 -5.66
CA MET A 86 -6.09 -13.46 -4.82
C MET A 86 -5.88 -13.14 -3.33
N VAL A 87 -6.67 -13.78 -2.47
CA VAL A 87 -6.58 -13.63 -1.02
C VAL A 87 -5.20 -13.97 -0.43
N PRO A 88 -4.50 -15.06 -0.82
CA PRO A 88 -3.20 -15.37 -0.20
C PRO A 88 -2.12 -14.33 -0.51
N ALA A 89 -2.16 -13.69 -1.69
CA ALA A 89 -1.25 -12.58 -2.00
C ALA A 89 -1.53 -11.36 -1.11
N ALA A 90 -2.81 -11.06 -0.83
CA ALA A 90 -3.18 -10.00 0.11
C ALA A 90 -2.73 -10.30 1.54
N VAL A 91 -2.84 -11.56 1.99
CA VAL A 91 -2.37 -11.98 3.32
C VAL A 91 -0.84 -11.87 3.41
N TYR A 92 -0.12 -12.30 2.38
CA TYR A 92 1.33 -12.19 2.32
C TYR A 92 1.80 -10.73 2.41
N LEU A 93 1.20 -9.83 1.61
CA LEU A 93 1.47 -8.39 1.69
C LEU A 93 1.04 -7.77 3.02
N GLY A 94 0.05 -8.35 3.69
CA GLY A 94 -0.36 -7.93 5.03
C GLY A 94 0.62 -8.33 6.13
N ALA A 95 1.36 -9.42 5.94
CA ALA A 95 2.44 -9.83 6.83
C ALA A 95 3.70 -8.96 6.68
N THR A 96 3.85 -8.24 5.56
CA THR A 96 4.99 -7.37 5.29
C THR A 96 5.23 -6.26 6.33
N PRO A 97 4.24 -5.42 6.70
CA PRO A 97 4.44 -4.44 7.77
C PRO A 97 4.73 -5.07 9.13
N LEU A 98 4.22 -6.28 9.40
CA LEU A 98 4.56 -7.03 10.61
C LEU A 98 6.04 -7.45 10.63
N ALA A 99 6.56 -7.94 9.51
CA ALA A 99 7.99 -8.24 9.36
C ALA A 99 8.86 -6.99 9.57
N GLY A 100 8.41 -5.84 9.05
CA GLY A 100 9.06 -4.54 9.29
C GLY A 100 9.07 -4.13 10.77
N LEU A 101 7.98 -4.36 11.49
CA LEU A 101 7.91 -4.09 12.94
C LEU A 101 8.87 -4.99 13.72
N ILE A 102 8.92 -6.29 13.41
CA ILE A 102 9.86 -7.24 14.03
C ILE A 102 11.30 -6.79 13.77
N TYR A 103 11.62 -6.41 12.53
CA TYR A 103 12.94 -5.88 12.17
C TYR A 103 13.30 -4.64 12.99
N LEU A 104 12.36 -3.71 13.14
CA LEU A 104 12.55 -2.49 13.92
C LEU A 104 12.70 -2.76 15.42
N MET A 105 12.04 -3.79 15.97
CA MET A 105 12.25 -4.19 17.37
C MET A 105 13.65 -4.76 17.61
N ILE A 106 14.19 -5.55 16.67
CA ILE A 106 15.50 -6.17 16.81
C ILE A 106 16.64 -5.16 16.57
N TYR A 107 16.52 -4.31 15.53
CA TYR A 107 17.62 -3.44 15.07
C TYR A 107 17.40 -1.95 15.35
N GLY A 108 16.17 -1.52 15.65
CA GLY A 108 15.80 -0.10 15.80
C GLY A 108 15.81 0.45 17.23
N ILE A 109 15.75 -0.41 18.26
CA ILE A 109 15.66 0.03 19.68
C ILE A 109 17.05 0.34 20.30
N GLY A 110 18.15 -0.01 19.62
CA GLY A 110 19.52 0.21 20.13
C GLY A 110 20.53 0.76 19.11
N SER A 111 20.09 1.18 17.92
CA SER A 111 20.97 1.77 16.90
C SER A 111 21.08 3.29 17.08
N ALA A 112 22.09 3.91 16.47
CA ALA A 112 22.36 5.36 16.45
C ALA A 112 21.24 6.23 15.80
N ARG A 113 20.04 5.68 15.67
CA ARG A 113 18.86 6.32 15.11
C ARG A 113 18.17 7.12 16.20
N GLU A 114 17.81 8.36 15.91
CA GLU A 114 17.09 9.19 16.88
C GLU A 114 15.74 8.55 17.23
N ALA A 115 15.36 8.60 18.51
CA ALA A 115 14.13 7.98 19.02
C ALA A 115 12.88 8.45 18.26
N VAL A 116 12.91 9.70 17.75
CA VAL A 116 11.84 10.29 16.94
C VAL A 116 11.67 9.56 15.61
N ASP A 117 12.77 9.27 14.90
CA ASP A 117 12.73 8.56 13.61
C ASP A 117 12.17 7.15 13.77
N THR A 118 12.60 6.45 14.83
CA THR A 118 12.08 5.11 15.16
C THR A 118 10.58 5.17 15.43
N ALA A 119 10.12 6.14 16.24
CA ALA A 119 8.70 6.32 16.53
C ALA A 119 7.87 6.62 15.28
N VAL A 120 8.33 7.52 14.41
CA VAL A 120 7.64 7.84 13.15
C VAL A 120 7.50 6.61 12.25
N VAL A 121 8.57 5.83 12.09
CA VAL A 121 8.55 4.62 11.27
C VAL A 121 7.63 3.56 11.87
N THR A 122 7.63 3.40 13.19
CA THR A 122 6.69 2.50 13.87
C THR A 122 5.24 2.90 13.61
N VAL A 123 4.89 4.19 13.71
CA VAL A 123 3.54 4.69 13.41
C VAL A 123 3.16 4.40 11.97
N VAL A 124 4.05 4.68 11.01
CA VAL A 124 3.81 4.39 9.58
C VAL A 124 3.58 2.89 9.35
N LEU A 125 4.39 2.02 9.97
CA LEU A 125 4.24 0.56 9.85
C LEU A 125 2.93 0.07 10.48
N LEU A 126 2.50 0.64 11.61
CA LEU A 126 1.22 0.32 12.23
C LEU A 126 0.04 0.75 11.36
N LEU A 127 0.11 1.92 10.72
CA LEU A 127 -0.90 2.38 9.77
C LEU A 127 -0.96 1.45 8.54
N LEU A 128 0.19 1.05 8.01
CA LEU A 128 0.29 0.07 6.91
C LEU A 128 -0.29 -1.29 7.30
N LEU A 129 0.01 -1.77 8.52
CA LEU A 129 -0.55 -3.02 9.05
C LEU A 129 -2.08 -2.92 9.20
N TRP A 130 -2.58 -1.82 9.74
CA TRP A 130 -4.01 -1.60 9.87
C TRP A 130 -4.70 -1.55 8.49
N TYR A 131 -4.08 -0.88 7.53
CA TYR A 131 -4.61 -0.78 6.18
C TYR A 131 -4.54 -2.12 5.42
N SER A 132 -3.52 -2.94 5.66
CA SER A 132 -3.42 -4.25 5.01
C SER A 132 -4.55 -5.21 5.41
N LEU A 133 -5.05 -5.12 6.64
CA LEU A 133 -6.25 -5.86 7.08
C LEU A 133 -7.49 -5.47 6.27
N ARG A 134 -7.63 -4.19 5.91
CA ARG A 134 -8.69 -3.74 5.01
C ARG A 134 -8.52 -4.33 3.61
N LEU A 135 -7.30 -4.35 3.08
CA LEU A 135 -7.00 -4.93 1.78
C LEU A 135 -7.38 -6.41 1.70
N VAL A 136 -7.11 -7.18 2.76
CA VAL A 136 -7.52 -8.60 2.86
C VAL A 136 -9.05 -8.75 2.82
N LYS A 137 -9.79 -7.86 3.48
CA LYS A 137 -11.26 -7.86 3.42
C LYS A 137 -11.76 -7.57 2.02
N ILE A 138 -11.17 -6.58 1.33
CA ILE A 138 -11.52 -6.25 -0.05
C ILE A 138 -11.24 -7.43 -0.97
N ALA A 139 -10.06 -8.06 -0.89
CA ALA A 139 -9.71 -9.22 -1.71
C ALA A 139 -10.67 -10.40 -1.51
N ARG A 140 -11.14 -10.64 -0.27
CA ARG A 140 -12.13 -11.69 0.02
C ARG A 140 -13.51 -11.39 -0.56
N GLN A 141 -13.93 -10.12 -0.54
CA GLN A 141 -15.23 -9.69 -1.03
C GLN A 141 -15.25 -9.41 -2.53
N TYR A 142 -14.07 -9.24 -3.14
CA TYR A 142 -13.88 -8.94 -4.55
C TYR A 142 -14.74 -9.78 -5.53
N PRO A 143 -14.83 -11.13 -5.43
CA PRO A 143 -15.63 -11.91 -6.35
C PRO A 143 -17.15 -11.66 -6.25
N LEU A 144 -17.61 -11.02 -5.18
CA LEU A 144 -19.03 -10.71 -4.92
C LEU A 144 -19.38 -9.26 -5.25
N LEU A 145 -18.40 -8.43 -5.63
CA LEU A 145 -18.64 -7.01 -5.91
C LEU A 145 -19.32 -6.83 -7.27
N VAL A 146 -20.37 -6.01 -7.27
CA VAL A 146 -21.07 -5.62 -8.49
C VAL A 146 -20.23 -4.61 -9.27
N GLU A 147 -20.26 -4.72 -10.60
CA GLU A 147 -19.71 -3.70 -11.49
C GLU A 147 -20.46 -2.38 -11.28
N GLY A 148 -19.74 -1.33 -10.88
CA GLY A 148 -20.36 -0.04 -10.58
C GLY A 148 -20.98 0.57 -11.83
N ASN A 149 -22.24 1.01 -11.74
CA ASN A 149 -23.00 1.57 -12.86
C ASN A 149 -22.24 2.73 -13.54
N GLU A 150 -22.06 2.65 -14.86
CA GLU A 150 -21.26 3.62 -15.64
C GLU A 150 -21.92 5.02 -15.72
N GLU A 151 -23.20 5.14 -15.36
CA GLU A 151 -24.08 6.27 -15.66
C GLU A 151 -23.83 7.59 -14.89
N SER A 152 -22.99 7.65 -13.87
CA SER A 152 -22.72 8.95 -13.23
C SER A 152 -21.89 9.85 -14.16
N PRO A 153 -22.38 11.05 -14.52
CA PRO A 153 -21.90 11.83 -15.64
C PRO A 153 -20.41 12.13 -15.48
N ARG A 154 -19.62 11.94 -16.55
CA ARG A 154 -18.26 12.46 -16.67
C ARG A 154 -18.32 13.97 -16.41
N ARG A 155 -18.09 14.40 -15.17
CA ARG A 155 -17.93 15.82 -14.84
C ARG A 155 -16.70 16.31 -15.59
N ARG A 156 -16.94 16.96 -16.74
CA ARG A 156 -15.91 17.41 -17.67
C ARG A 156 -14.83 18.17 -16.91
N LEU A 157 -13.57 17.89 -17.24
CA LEU A 157 -12.39 18.52 -16.64
C LEU A 157 -12.30 20.01 -16.98
N PHE A 158 -12.95 20.43 -18.07
CA PHE A 158 -13.01 21.80 -18.54
C PHE A 158 -14.46 22.16 -18.91
N LYS A 159 -14.92 23.31 -18.43
CA LYS A 159 -15.96 24.12 -19.09
C LYS A 159 -15.24 25.14 -19.94
#